data_AF-X0SB07-F1
#
_entry.id   AF-X0SB07-F1
#
_cell.length_a   1.000
_cell.length_b   1.000
_cell.length_c   1.000
_cell.angle_alpha   90.00
_cell.angle_beta   90.00
_cell.angle_gamma   90.00
#
_symmetry.space_group_name_H-M   'P 1'
#
loop_
_entity.id
_entity.type
_entity.pdbx_description
1 polymer ?
#
loop_
_entity_poly.entity_id
_entity_poly.type
_entity_poly.pdbx_seq_one_letter_code
_entity_poly.pdbx_strand_id
1 'polypeptide(L)'
;TILDMGGQDCKAISCDGDGRVTNFIMNDKCAGGTGRFLEMIAEVLNTPLGEIGDLALMSKTAIPFNTICAVFAKSEAISYLRQGVTKSDILAGLHDAIATRSLNLLKRVSIEKEFSITGGIAKNKGMVAKLGEKTGMKPLLSEDPQIIGALGAAIFAQERSSKASTQAMKIHYGYTDGTGNYTIIIDTGKCDGCGECVQTCPSGIFIVDKDDSDQLKAKVKEEARKKLAFLCPGYRSCNHDKNCHDVCSREAISHSW
;
A
#
# COMPACT_ATOMS: atom_id res chain seq x y z
N THR A 1 9.35 -6.90 13.15
CA THR A 1 9.70 -5.47 12.96
C THR A 1 10.33 -5.25 11.60
N ILE A 2 10.06 -4.12 10.94
CA ILE A 2 10.59 -3.77 9.61
C ILE A 2 11.40 -2.47 9.73
N LEU A 3 12.61 -2.44 9.15
CA LEU A 3 13.39 -1.21 8.92
C LEU A 3 13.45 -0.92 7.43
N ASP A 4 12.73 0.10 6.97
CA ASP A 4 12.78 0.57 5.58
C ASP A 4 13.82 1.68 5.44
N MET A 5 14.91 1.39 4.72
CA MET A 5 16.03 2.31 4.54
C MET A 5 16.08 2.85 3.11
N GLY A 6 15.45 4.02 2.93
CA GLY A 6 15.27 4.68 1.64
C GLY A 6 16.38 5.69 1.29
N GLY A 7 16.17 6.40 0.18
CA GLY A 7 17.10 7.43 -0.30
C GLY A 7 17.08 8.70 0.56
N GLN A 8 15.91 9.12 1.02
CA GLN A 8 15.72 10.40 1.73
C GLN A 8 15.25 10.25 3.17
N ASP A 9 14.73 9.09 3.53
CA ASP A 9 14.20 8.81 4.85
C ASP A 9 14.52 7.37 5.28
N CYS A 10 14.30 7.12 6.56
CA CYS A 10 14.39 5.79 7.16
C CYS A 10 13.19 5.59 8.08
N LYS A 11 12.54 4.42 8.01
CA LYS A 11 11.32 4.10 8.75
C LYS A 11 11.51 2.84 9.57
N ALA A 12 11.13 2.89 10.85
CA ALA A 12 11.01 1.73 11.70
C ALA A 12 9.53 1.44 11.94
N ILE A 13 9.10 0.21 11.66
CA ILE A 13 7.70 -0.20 11.63
C ILE A 13 7.57 -1.45 12.51
N SER A 14 6.68 -1.40 13.49
CA SER A 14 6.27 -2.58 14.26
C SER A 14 4.94 -3.09 13.72
N CYS A 15 4.82 -4.41 13.64
CA CYS A 15 3.61 -5.08 13.19
C CYS A 15 3.19 -6.13 14.23
N ASP A 16 1.88 -6.39 14.33
CA ASP A 16 1.34 -7.51 15.09
C ASP A 16 1.45 -8.84 14.33
N GLY A 17 0.94 -9.93 14.92
CA GLY A 17 0.96 -11.26 14.32
C GLY A 17 0.14 -11.41 13.03
N ASP A 18 -0.79 -10.48 12.77
CA ASP A 18 -1.57 -10.44 11.52
C ASP A 18 -0.90 -9.53 10.47
N GLY A 19 0.29 -8.99 10.76
CA GLY A 19 1.04 -8.09 9.89
C GLY A 19 0.53 -6.65 9.87
N ARG A 20 -0.38 -6.27 10.78
CA ARG A 20 -0.91 -4.89 10.86
C ARG A 20 0.07 -3.99 11.57
N VAL A 21 0.25 -2.77 11.08
CA VAL A 21 1.14 -1.78 11.70
C VAL A 21 0.60 -1.36 13.07
N THR A 22 1.39 -1.59 14.11
CA THR A 22 1.06 -1.20 15.50
C THR A 22 1.82 0.03 15.95
N ASN A 23 3.01 0.28 15.39
CA ASN A 23 3.81 1.46 15.68
C ASN A 23 4.66 1.84 14.47
N PHE A 24 4.89 3.13 14.28
CA PHE A 24 5.59 3.68 13.13
C PHE A 24 6.39 4.91 13.54
N ILE A 25 7.69 4.89 13.25
CA ILE A 25 8.57 6.04 13.46
C ILE A 25 9.38 6.25 12.19
N MET A 26 9.39 7.49 11.71
CA MET A 26 10.15 7.89 10.53
C MET A 26 11.16 8.98 10.87
N ASN A 27 12.24 9.00 10.10
CA ASN A 27 13.21 10.05 10.10
C ASN A 27 13.38 10.58 8.67
N ASP A 28 12.82 11.75 8.42
CA ASP A 28 12.69 12.40 7.10
C ASP A 28 13.41 13.76 7.03
N LYS A 29 13.70 14.40 8.17
CA LYS A 29 14.31 15.75 8.21
C LYS A 29 15.83 15.76 8.05
N CYS A 30 16.49 14.61 8.05
CA CYS A 30 17.94 14.53 8.09
C CYS A 30 18.47 13.45 7.14
N ALA A 31 19.31 13.85 6.19
CA ALA A 31 20.00 12.94 5.28
C ALA A 31 20.94 11.96 6.02
N GLY A 32 21.39 12.32 7.23
CA GLY A 32 22.22 11.45 8.05
C GLY A 32 21.53 10.11 8.30
N GLY A 33 22.07 9.05 7.72
CA GLY A 33 21.52 7.69 7.81
C GLY A 33 20.58 7.26 6.66
N THR A 34 20.58 7.98 5.53
CA THR A 34 19.77 7.65 4.34
C THR A 34 20.65 7.34 3.13
N GLY A 35 20.05 6.89 2.02
CA GLY A 35 20.78 6.58 0.80
C GLY A 35 21.51 7.80 0.22
N ARG A 36 20.93 8.99 0.35
CA ARG A 36 21.56 10.25 -0.06
C ARG A 36 22.87 10.53 0.67
N PHE A 37 22.99 10.11 1.92
CA PHE A 37 24.25 10.19 2.65
C PHE A 37 25.30 9.26 2.04
N LEU A 38 24.92 8.01 1.74
CA LEU A 38 25.83 7.04 1.11
C LEU A 38 26.28 7.50 -0.28
N GLU A 39 25.39 8.09 -1.09
CA GLU A 39 25.74 8.72 -2.37
C GLU A 39 26.81 9.81 -2.21
N MET A 40 26.63 10.72 -1.24
CA MET A 40 27.60 11.78 -0.98
C MET A 40 28.96 11.22 -0.57
N ILE A 41 28.99 10.19 0.27
CA ILE A 41 30.23 9.53 0.69
C ILE A 41 30.88 8.79 -0.48
N ALA A 42 30.08 8.16 -1.36
CA ALA A 42 30.55 7.53 -2.59
C ALA A 42 31.33 8.51 -3.46
N GLU A 43 30.77 9.70 -3.68
CA GLU A 43 31.41 10.79 -4.42
C GLU A 43 32.71 11.24 -3.74
N VAL A 44 32.69 11.47 -2.42
CA VAL A 44 33.85 11.94 -1.65
C VAL A 44 35.01 10.97 -1.71
N LEU A 45 34.72 9.67 -1.59
CA LEU A 45 35.73 8.62 -1.62
C LEU A 45 36.03 8.15 -3.04
N ASN A 46 35.42 8.74 -4.07
CA ASN A 46 35.50 8.31 -5.47
C ASN A 46 35.37 6.79 -5.60
N THR A 47 34.25 6.25 -5.13
CA THR A 47 33.96 4.83 -5.04
C THR A 47 32.52 4.58 -5.51
N PRO A 48 32.25 3.60 -6.39
CA PRO A 48 30.89 3.30 -6.81
C PRO A 48 29.98 2.95 -5.64
N LEU A 49 28.76 3.52 -5.61
CA LEU A 49 27.80 3.32 -4.50
C LEU A 49 27.53 1.83 -4.22
N GLY A 50 27.44 1.01 -5.26
CA GLY A 50 27.21 -0.44 -5.14
C GLY A 50 28.36 -1.21 -4.49
N GLU A 51 29.59 -0.68 -4.52
CA GLU A 51 30.79 -1.34 -4.00
C GLU A 51 31.09 -0.96 -2.55
N ILE A 52 30.48 0.12 -2.05
CA ILE A 52 30.74 0.65 -0.69
C ILE A 52 30.52 -0.41 0.39
N GLY A 53 29.49 -1.24 0.24
CA GLY A 53 29.18 -2.29 1.21
C GLY A 53 30.25 -3.37 1.28
N ASP A 54 30.70 -3.84 0.12
CA ASP A 54 31.73 -4.88 0.03
C ASP A 54 33.09 -4.34 0.52
N LEU A 55 33.42 -3.08 0.19
CA LEU A 55 34.64 -2.42 0.68
C LEU A 55 34.64 -2.20 2.20
N ALA A 56 33.49 -1.85 2.79
CA ALA A 56 33.37 -1.67 4.24
C ALA A 56 33.68 -2.98 5.00
N LEU A 57 33.31 -4.13 4.44
CA LEU A 57 33.57 -5.45 5.04
C LEU A 57 35.06 -5.82 5.06
N MET A 58 35.90 -5.15 4.25
CA MET A 58 37.35 -5.38 4.23
C MET A 58 38.11 -4.57 5.30
N SER A 59 37.40 -3.78 6.11
CA SER A 59 38.01 -2.98 7.17
C SER A 59 38.77 -3.85 8.18
N LYS A 60 39.92 -3.33 8.61
CA LYS A 60 40.78 -3.96 9.62
C LYS A 60 40.85 -3.15 10.91
N THR A 61 40.51 -1.87 10.84
CA THR A 61 40.61 -0.93 11.95
C THR A 61 39.32 -0.15 12.09
N ALA A 62 38.74 -0.15 13.29
CA ALA A 62 37.58 0.67 13.58
C ALA A 62 37.97 2.15 13.65
N ILE A 63 37.30 2.98 12.85
CA ILE A 63 37.48 4.44 12.84
C ILE A 63 36.21 5.07 13.41
N PRO A 64 36.30 5.86 14.49
CA PRO A 64 35.13 6.52 15.05
C PRO A 64 34.69 7.67 14.14
N PHE A 65 33.37 7.84 14.01
CA PHE A 65 32.78 9.05 13.46
C PHE A 65 31.97 9.74 14.56
N ASN A 66 32.24 11.02 14.79
CA ASN A 66 31.62 11.76 15.89
C ASN A 66 30.22 12.28 15.53
N THR A 67 29.86 12.26 14.24
CA THR A 67 28.62 12.83 13.75
C THR A 67 28.10 12.12 12.50
N ILE A 68 26.79 12.09 12.37
CA ILE A 68 26.08 11.60 11.18
C ILE A 68 25.64 12.74 10.26
N CYS A 69 25.87 14.00 10.64
CA CYS A 69 25.53 15.14 9.81
C CYS A 69 26.30 15.02 8.49
N ALA A 70 25.61 14.92 7.36
CA ALA A 70 26.23 14.68 6.06
C ALA A 70 27.37 15.65 5.76
N VAL A 71 27.19 16.93 6.12
CA VAL A 71 28.20 17.99 5.92
C VAL A 71 29.46 17.72 6.74
N PHE A 72 29.32 17.39 8.03
CA PHE A 72 30.47 17.18 8.90
C PHE A 72 31.13 15.82 8.67
N ALA A 73 30.34 14.77 8.46
CA ALA A 73 30.85 13.44 8.14
C ALA A 73 31.65 13.44 6.82
N LYS A 74 31.22 14.22 5.82
CA LYS A 74 32.00 14.44 4.59
C LYS A 74 33.36 15.08 4.89
N SER A 75 33.39 16.15 5.68
CA SER A 75 34.64 16.82 6.05
C SER A 75 35.57 15.90 6.85
N GLU A 76 35.03 15.10 7.77
CA GLU A 76 35.76 14.13 8.58
C GLU A 76 36.33 13.00 7.70
N ALA A 77 35.55 12.46 6.75
CA ALA A 77 36.01 11.46 5.79
C ALA A 77 37.15 11.98 4.90
N ILE A 78 37.08 13.24 4.43
CA ILE A 78 38.17 13.88 3.67
C ILE A 78 39.42 14.01 4.53
N SER A 79 39.26 14.37 5.81
CA SER A 79 40.38 14.47 6.76
C SER A 79 41.07 13.12 6.94
N TYR A 80 40.32 12.05 7.18
CA TYR A 80 40.87 10.69 7.30
C TYR A 80 41.57 10.23 6.03
N LEU A 81 41.00 10.53 4.86
CA LEU A 81 41.63 10.20 3.58
C LEU A 81 43.00 10.90 3.43
N ARG A 82 43.11 12.17 3.83
CA ARG A 82 44.38 12.92 3.82
C ARG A 82 45.41 12.38 4.81
N GLN A 83 44.95 11.76 5.90
CA GLN A 83 45.80 11.09 6.90
C GLN A 83 46.24 9.68 6.45
N GLY A 84 45.83 9.22 5.28
CA GLY A 84 46.19 7.91 4.74
C GLY A 84 45.35 6.76 5.28
N VAL A 85 44.22 7.03 5.96
CA VAL A 85 43.28 5.99 6.39
C VAL A 85 42.66 5.33 5.16
N THR A 86 42.53 4.00 5.20
CA THR A 86 41.99 3.24 4.08
C THR A 86 40.50 3.56 3.86
N LYS A 87 40.05 3.52 2.60
CA LYS A 87 38.62 3.71 2.28
C LYS A 87 37.73 2.69 2.99
N SER A 88 38.18 1.44 3.11
CA SER A 88 37.45 0.38 3.81
C SER A 88 37.21 0.73 5.28
N ASP A 89 38.22 1.24 5.98
CA ASP A 89 38.11 1.62 7.40
C ASP A 89 37.20 2.86 7.59
N ILE A 90 37.34 3.87 6.71
CA ILE A 90 36.45 5.04 6.68
C ILE A 90 35.00 4.61 6.47
N LEU A 91 34.75 3.76 5.48
CA LEU A 91 33.42 3.25 5.18
C LEU A 91 32.86 2.47 6.36
N ALA A 92 33.60 1.53 6.95
CA ALA A 92 33.14 0.78 8.11
C ALA A 92 32.73 1.67 9.29
N GLY A 93 33.50 2.74 9.57
CA GLY A 93 33.16 3.75 10.58
C GLY A 93 31.84 4.49 10.28
N LEU A 94 31.64 4.89 9.02
CA LEU A 94 30.39 5.51 8.58
C LEU A 94 29.19 4.56 8.68
N HIS A 95 29.37 3.29 8.32
CA HIS A 95 28.34 2.27 8.47
C HIS A 95 27.97 2.08 9.95
N ASP A 96 28.95 2.09 10.86
CA ASP A 96 28.71 2.01 12.30
C ASP A 96 27.87 3.20 12.82
N ALA A 97 28.19 4.41 12.38
CA ALA A 97 27.44 5.61 12.73
C ALA A 97 25.99 5.56 12.23
N ILE A 98 25.76 5.13 10.99
CA ILE A 98 24.42 4.94 10.41
C ILE A 98 23.66 3.83 11.15
N ALA A 99 24.31 2.70 11.43
CA ALA A 99 23.69 1.58 12.12
C ALA A 99 23.32 1.93 13.56
N THR A 100 24.16 2.69 14.27
CA THR A 100 23.87 3.20 15.62
C THR A 100 22.64 4.11 15.62
N ARG A 101 22.52 5.00 14.64
CA ARG A 101 21.32 5.83 14.47
C ARG A 101 20.08 4.99 14.18
N SER A 102 20.20 4.01 13.29
CA SER A 102 19.11 3.12 12.90
C SER A 102 18.64 2.27 14.09
N LEU A 103 19.57 1.79 14.91
CA LEU A 103 19.27 1.10 16.17
C LEU A 103 18.47 2.00 17.13
N ASN A 104 18.84 3.28 17.25
CA ASN A 104 18.09 4.22 18.09
C ASN A 104 16.67 4.46 17.57
N LEU A 105 16.47 4.46 16.25
CA LEU A 105 15.14 4.53 15.64
C LEU A 105 14.33 3.26 15.97
N LEU A 106 14.94 2.09 15.78
CA LEU A 106 14.35 0.79 16.04
C LEU A 106 13.94 0.57 17.50
N LYS A 107 14.76 1.03 18.46
CA LYS A 107 14.45 0.96 19.88
C LYS A 107 13.15 1.68 20.27
N ARG A 108 12.70 2.66 19.48
CA ARG A 108 11.46 3.40 19.73
C ARG A 108 10.19 2.63 19.34
N VAL A 109 10.33 1.56 18.54
CA VAL A 109 9.19 0.72 18.11
C VAL A 109 9.24 -0.70 18.68
N SER A 110 10.24 -1.00 19.52
CA SER A 110 10.61 -2.34 19.99
C SER A 110 11.02 -3.29 18.85
N ILE A 111 12.18 -3.91 19.01
CA ILE A 111 12.71 -4.85 18.01
C ILE A 111 12.20 -6.24 18.37
N GLU A 112 11.25 -6.72 17.60
CA GLU A 112 10.70 -8.07 17.72
C GLU A 112 11.46 -9.06 16.83
N LYS A 113 11.22 -10.35 17.06
CA LYS A 113 11.69 -11.44 16.19
C LYS A 113 11.25 -11.21 14.74
N GLU A 114 11.92 -11.90 13.81
CA GLU A 114 11.68 -11.73 12.37
C GLU A 114 11.92 -10.28 11.90
N PHE A 115 12.94 -9.65 12.49
CA PHE A 115 13.41 -8.35 12.06
C PHE A 115 13.80 -8.38 10.57
N SER A 116 13.22 -7.50 9.77
CA SER A 116 13.50 -7.40 8.32
C SER A 116 13.99 -6.01 7.94
N ILE A 117 14.75 -5.92 6.86
CA ILE A 117 15.22 -4.65 6.30
C ILE A 117 14.77 -4.56 4.83
N THR A 118 14.20 -3.42 4.46
CA THR A 118 13.79 -3.11 3.08
C THR A 118 14.43 -1.82 2.59
N GLY A 119 14.20 -1.48 1.32
CA GLY A 119 14.70 -0.26 0.70
C GLY A 119 16.07 -0.45 0.02
N GLY A 120 16.53 0.59 -0.67
CA GLY A 120 17.74 0.53 -1.49
C GLY A 120 19.02 0.28 -0.68
N ILE A 121 19.10 0.81 0.55
CA ILE A 121 20.28 0.61 1.40
C ILE A 121 20.41 -0.85 1.84
N ALA A 122 19.32 -1.61 1.88
CA ALA A 122 19.36 -3.04 2.24
C ALA A 122 20.15 -3.90 1.22
N LYS A 123 20.46 -3.37 0.02
CA LYS A 123 21.38 -4.01 -0.95
C LYS A 123 22.85 -3.88 -0.53
N ASN A 124 23.18 -2.96 0.37
CA ASN A 124 24.52 -2.78 0.89
C ASN A 124 24.80 -3.83 1.98
N LYS A 125 25.62 -4.84 1.65
CA LYS A 125 25.97 -5.95 2.55
C LYS A 125 26.69 -5.49 3.82
N GLY A 126 27.53 -4.46 3.73
CA GLY A 126 28.20 -3.86 4.88
C GLY A 126 27.21 -3.26 5.87
N MET A 127 26.16 -2.59 5.37
CA MET A 127 25.10 -2.02 6.21
C MET A 127 24.28 -3.11 6.88
N VAL A 128 23.87 -4.14 6.13
CA VAL A 128 23.12 -5.28 6.66
C VAL A 128 23.93 -6.00 7.76
N ALA A 129 25.21 -6.27 7.50
CA ALA A 129 26.09 -6.92 8.47
C ALA A 129 26.23 -6.09 9.75
N LYS A 130 26.47 -4.78 9.61
CA LYS A 130 26.62 -3.87 10.76
C LYS A 130 25.33 -3.71 11.55
N LEU A 131 24.18 -3.67 10.88
CA LEU A 131 22.88 -3.66 11.55
C LEU A 131 22.63 -4.96 12.30
N GLY A 132 22.96 -6.12 11.71
CA GLY A 132 22.82 -7.40 12.38
C GLY A 132 23.70 -7.53 13.63
N GLU A 133 24.92 -7.00 13.57
CA GLU A 133 25.82 -6.89 14.74
C GLU A 133 25.19 -6.01 15.84
N LYS A 134 24.71 -4.82 15.49
CA LYS A 134 24.15 -3.85 16.46
C LYS A 134 22.83 -4.30 17.09
N THR A 135 21.99 -5.03 16.35
CA THR A 135 20.72 -5.56 16.86
C THR A 135 20.89 -6.90 17.57
N GLY A 136 21.99 -7.61 17.34
CA GLY A 136 22.16 -8.99 17.80
C GLY A 136 21.24 -9.97 17.07
N MET A 137 20.67 -9.58 15.93
CA MET A 137 19.71 -10.36 15.15
C MET A 137 20.14 -10.43 13.69
N LYS A 138 20.00 -11.59 13.06
CA LYS A 138 20.17 -11.70 11.60
C LYS A 138 18.92 -11.13 10.91
N PRO A 139 19.02 -10.03 10.15
CA PRO A 139 17.85 -9.46 9.50
C PRO A 139 17.38 -10.36 8.34
N LEU A 140 16.06 -10.47 8.19
CA LEU A 140 15.43 -11.09 7.03
C LEU A 140 15.50 -10.12 5.84
N LEU A 141 15.90 -10.65 4.69
CA LEU A 141 15.99 -9.92 3.42
C LEU A 141 15.22 -10.69 2.35
N SER A 142 14.50 -9.97 1.51
CA SER A 142 13.95 -10.51 0.26
C SER A 142 15.04 -10.57 -0.81
N GLU A 143 14.75 -11.26 -1.92
CA GLU A 143 15.62 -11.34 -3.10
C GLU A 143 16.00 -9.94 -3.64
N ASP A 144 15.01 -9.06 -3.80
CA ASP A 144 15.24 -7.62 -3.99
C ASP A 144 14.51 -6.83 -2.88
N PRO A 145 15.24 -6.24 -1.91
CA PRO A 145 14.62 -5.48 -0.82
C PRO A 145 14.12 -4.09 -1.25
N GLN A 146 14.55 -3.57 -2.40
CA GLN A 146 14.18 -2.24 -2.88
C GLN A 146 12.76 -2.21 -3.46
N ILE A 147 12.26 -3.33 -3.98
CA ILE A 147 10.97 -3.41 -4.67
C ILE A 147 9.80 -3.83 -3.76
N ILE A 148 10.06 -4.09 -2.48
CA ILE A 148 9.04 -4.67 -1.56
C ILE A 148 7.79 -3.80 -1.43
N GLY A 149 7.94 -2.47 -1.45
CA GLY A 149 6.79 -1.57 -1.48
C GLY A 149 5.94 -1.71 -2.74
N ALA A 150 6.58 -1.90 -3.90
CA ALA A 150 5.88 -2.11 -5.17
C ALA A 150 5.18 -3.48 -5.21
N LEU A 151 5.82 -4.52 -4.67
CA LEU A 151 5.20 -5.84 -4.50
C LEU A 151 3.95 -5.76 -3.62
N GLY A 152 4.04 -5.08 -2.47
CA GLY A 152 2.89 -4.85 -1.59
C GLY A 152 1.75 -4.13 -2.32
N ALA A 153 2.05 -3.09 -3.10
CA ALA A 153 1.06 -2.39 -3.92
C ALA A 153 0.38 -3.30 -4.95
N ALA A 154 1.14 -4.19 -5.60
CA ALA A 154 0.59 -5.16 -6.56
C ALA A 154 -0.35 -6.18 -5.88
N ILE A 155 0.02 -6.67 -4.68
CA ILE A 155 -0.84 -7.55 -3.87
C ILE A 155 -2.14 -6.83 -3.47
N PHE A 156 -2.05 -5.59 -2.98
CA PHE A 156 -3.22 -4.77 -2.67
C PHE A 156 -4.13 -4.55 -3.88
N ALA A 157 -3.55 -4.34 -5.06
CA ALA A 157 -4.31 -4.19 -6.30
C ALA A 157 -5.02 -5.49 -6.70
N GLN A 158 -4.35 -6.64 -6.57
CA GLN A 158 -4.95 -7.96 -6.83
C GLN A 158 -6.09 -8.27 -5.85
N GLU A 159 -5.92 -8.00 -4.56
CA GLU A 159 -6.98 -8.15 -3.56
C GLU A 159 -8.18 -7.26 -3.86
N ARG A 160 -7.95 -6.00 -4.26
CA ARG A 160 -9.02 -5.08 -4.65
C ARG A 160 -9.71 -5.52 -5.93
N SER A 161 -8.98 -6.00 -6.92
CA SER A 161 -9.54 -6.48 -8.19
C SER A 161 -10.42 -7.72 -7.97
N SER A 162 -9.94 -8.69 -7.19
CA SER A 162 -10.72 -9.89 -6.82
C SER A 162 -11.94 -9.57 -5.95
N LYS A 163 -11.84 -8.61 -5.02
CA LYS A 163 -12.98 -8.10 -4.25
C LYS A 163 -13.94 -7.28 -5.12
N ALA A 164 -13.47 -6.51 -6.09
CA ALA A 164 -14.31 -5.76 -7.04
C ALA A 164 -15.13 -6.68 -7.95
N SER A 165 -14.65 -7.90 -8.22
CA SER A 165 -15.46 -8.94 -8.89
C SER A 165 -16.64 -9.43 -8.03
N THR A 166 -16.62 -9.17 -6.72
CA THR A 166 -17.57 -9.75 -5.75
C THR A 166 -18.36 -8.70 -4.94
N GLN A 167 -17.93 -7.43 -4.93
CA GLN A 167 -18.58 -6.35 -4.19
C GLN A 167 -19.60 -5.62 -5.07
N ALA A 168 -20.80 -6.21 -5.11
CA ALA A 168 -22.07 -5.58 -5.45
C ALA A 168 -22.12 -4.80 -6.78
N MET A 169 -22.24 -5.56 -7.86
CA MET A 169 -23.11 -5.25 -8.99
C MET A 169 -24.57 -5.08 -8.52
N LYS A 170 -24.89 -4.22 -7.56
CA LYS A 170 -26.26 -3.92 -7.12
C LYS A 170 -26.49 -2.43 -7.18
N ILE A 171 -27.35 -1.99 -8.09
CA ILE A 171 -27.71 -0.59 -8.24
C ILE A 171 -29.01 -0.32 -7.48
N HIS A 172 -28.98 0.69 -6.63
CA HIS A 172 -30.09 1.07 -5.77
C HIS A 172 -30.80 2.31 -6.35
N TYR A 173 -32.09 2.19 -6.61
CA TYR A 173 -32.97 3.25 -7.10
C TYR A 173 -34.09 3.44 -6.09
N GLY A 174 -34.07 4.52 -5.33
CA GLY A 174 -35.00 4.69 -4.23
C GLY A 174 -35.33 6.15 -3.93
N TYR A 175 -36.31 6.32 -3.04
CA TYR A 175 -36.65 7.61 -2.46
C TYR A 175 -36.87 7.44 -0.96
N THR A 176 -36.71 8.53 -0.25
CA THR A 176 -37.04 8.63 1.17
C THR A 176 -38.29 9.48 1.28
N ASP A 177 -39.31 8.99 1.97
CA ASP A 177 -40.42 9.79 2.44
C ASP A 177 -40.46 9.77 3.98
N GLY A 178 -41.31 10.61 4.59
CA GLY A 178 -41.43 10.69 6.06
C GLY A 178 -41.91 9.39 6.72
N THR A 179 -42.18 8.32 5.96
CA THR A 179 -42.63 7.01 6.46
C THR A 179 -41.58 5.90 6.29
N GLY A 180 -40.52 6.09 5.49
CA GLY A 180 -39.47 5.10 5.30
C GLY A 180 -38.58 5.33 4.08
N ASN A 181 -37.72 4.35 3.77
CA ASN A 181 -36.80 4.37 2.64
C ASN A 181 -37.17 3.26 1.64
N TYR A 182 -37.85 3.63 0.57
CA TYR A 182 -38.13 2.69 -0.50
C TYR A 182 -36.96 2.61 -1.48
N THR A 183 -36.49 1.38 -1.76
CA THR A 183 -35.39 1.13 -2.71
C THR A 183 -35.69 -0.07 -3.61
N ILE A 184 -35.59 0.14 -4.91
CA ILE A 184 -35.47 -0.89 -5.94
C ILE A 184 -33.99 -1.22 -6.10
N ILE A 185 -33.61 -2.48 -5.91
CA ILE A 185 -32.24 -2.96 -6.00
C ILE A 185 -32.15 -3.87 -7.23
N ILE A 186 -31.34 -3.49 -8.22
CA ILE A 186 -31.05 -4.31 -9.39
C ILE A 186 -29.64 -4.89 -9.25
N ASP A 187 -29.56 -6.21 -9.13
CA ASP A 187 -28.32 -6.98 -9.17
C ASP A 187 -27.86 -7.13 -10.64
N THR A 188 -26.97 -6.24 -11.09
CA THR A 188 -26.35 -6.30 -12.41
C THR A 188 -25.48 -7.54 -12.62
N GLY A 189 -25.14 -8.29 -11.57
CA GLY A 189 -24.40 -9.53 -11.65
C GLY A 189 -25.29 -10.72 -11.99
N LYS A 190 -26.54 -10.66 -11.54
CA LYS A 190 -27.57 -11.62 -11.93
C LYS A 190 -28.31 -11.20 -13.20
N CYS A 191 -28.44 -9.91 -13.49
CA CYS A 191 -29.16 -9.43 -14.67
C CYS A 191 -28.40 -9.75 -15.97
N ASP A 192 -29.06 -10.40 -16.91
CA ASP A 192 -28.54 -10.72 -18.25
C ASP A 192 -29.08 -9.80 -19.36
N GLY A 193 -29.87 -8.78 -19.00
CA GLY A 193 -30.39 -7.80 -19.95
C GLY A 193 -31.54 -8.29 -20.82
N CYS A 194 -32.23 -9.38 -20.46
CA CYS A 194 -33.33 -9.96 -21.25
C CYS A 194 -34.50 -8.99 -21.54
N GLY A 195 -34.71 -7.98 -20.69
CA GLY A 195 -35.72 -6.93 -20.90
C GLY A 195 -37.16 -7.31 -20.52
N GLU A 196 -37.41 -8.50 -19.97
CA GLU A 196 -38.77 -8.94 -19.57
C GLU A 196 -39.39 -8.02 -18.50
N CYS A 197 -38.56 -7.46 -17.62
CA CYS A 197 -38.99 -6.48 -16.61
C CYS A 197 -39.44 -5.14 -17.22
N VAL A 198 -38.95 -4.80 -18.42
CA VAL A 198 -39.34 -3.58 -19.16
C VAL A 198 -40.73 -3.77 -19.78
N GLN A 199 -40.99 -4.94 -20.34
CA GLN A 199 -42.29 -5.26 -20.97
C GLN A 199 -43.41 -5.41 -19.95
N THR A 200 -43.09 -5.96 -18.77
CA THR A 200 -44.09 -6.30 -17.74
C THR A 200 -44.42 -5.12 -16.83
N CYS A 201 -43.57 -4.09 -16.74
CA CYS A 201 -43.80 -2.97 -15.83
C CYS A 201 -44.88 -2.01 -16.37
N PRO A 202 -46.07 -1.91 -15.75
CA PRO A 202 -47.15 -1.05 -16.24
C PRO A 202 -46.80 0.44 -16.15
N SER A 203 -45.98 0.80 -15.16
CA SER A 203 -45.48 2.17 -14.97
C SER A 203 -44.29 2.52 -15.87
N GLY A 204 -43.79 1.56 -16.66
CA GLY A 204 -42.73 1.76 -17.65
C GLY A 204 -41.42 2.32 -17.08
N ILE A 205 -41.10 2.02 -15.81
CA ILE A 205 -39.95 2.62 -15.11
C ILE A 205 -38.60 2.01 -15.49
N PHE A 206 -38.58 0.77 -16.00
CA PHE A 206 -37.36 0.08 -16.38
C PHE A 206 -36.98 0.36 -17.84
N ILE A 207 -35.68 0.32 -18.12
CA ILE A 207 -35.05 0.28 -19.46
C ILE A 207 -33.94 -0.76 -19.45
N VAL A 208 -33.54 -1.24 -20.62
CA VAL A 208 -32.28 -1.97 -20.79
C VAL A 208 -31.27 -1.01 -21.39
N ASP A 209 -30.14 -0.85 -20.71
CA ASP A 209 -29.06 0.05 -21.13
C ASP A 209 -27.71 -0.54 -20.73
N LYS A 210 -26.64 -0.08 -21.37
CA LYS A 210 -25.29 -0.61 -21.16
C LYS A 210 -24.71 -0.15 -19.82
N ASP A 211 -24.12 -1.05 -19.06
CA ASP A 211 -23.33 -0.71 -17.88
C ASP A 211 -21.91 -0.23 -18.23
N ASP A 212 -21.10 0.11 -17.22
CA ASP A 212 -19.71 0.56 -17.39
C ASP A 212 -18.79 -0.51 -18.03
N SER A 213 -19.28 -1.74 -18.20
CA SER A 213 -18.61 -2.87 -18.86
C SER A 213 -19.21 -3.18 -20.25
N ASP A 214 -19.99 -2.26 -20.83
CA ASP A 214 -20.68 -2.37 -22.12
C ASP A 214 -21.70 -3.54 -22.21
N GLN A 215 -22.12 -4.09 -21.07
CA GLN A 215 -23.13 -5.16 -21.01
C GLN A 215 -24.54 -4.58 -20.86
N LEU A 216 -25.51 -5.17 -21.57
CA LEU A 216 -26.92 -4.79 -21.43
C LEU A 216 -27.47 -5.22 -20.07
N LYS A 217 -27.94 -4.25 -19.28
CA LYS A 217 -28.53 -4.49 -17.94
C LYS A 217 -29.82 -3.70 -17.79
N ALA A 218 -30.72 -4.20 -16.94
CA ALA A 218 -31.89 -3.45 -16.54
C ALA A 218 -31.49 -2.24 -15.66
N LYS A 219 -32.04 -1.07 -15.95
CA LYS A 219 -31.89 0.17 -15.18
C LYS A 219 -33.25 0.86 -15.01
N VAL A 220 -33.36 1.77 -14.05
CA VAL A 220 -34.54 2.65 -13.92
C VAL A 220 -34.31 3.92 -14.74
N LYS A 221 -35.30 4.32 -15.56
CA LYS A 221 -35.28 5.56 -16.36
C LYS A 221 -34.99 6.77 -15.48
N GLU A 222 -34.10 7.66 -15.93
CA GLU A 222 -33.76 8.90 -15.20
C GLU A 222 -34.99 9.76 -14.87
N GLU A 223 -35.93 9.87 -15.81
CA GLU A 223 -37.19 10.61 -15.63
C GLU A 223 -38.09 10.00 -14.56
N ALA A 224 -38.04 8.67 -14.40
CA ALA A 224 -38.82 7.93 -13.41
C ALA A 224 -38.19 8.01 -12.02
N ARG A 225 -36.86 8.15 -11.90
CA ARG A 225 -36.15 8.19 -10.60
C ARG A 225 -36.73 9.24 -9.64
N LYS A 226 -37.01 10.45 -10.13
CA LYS A 226 -37.57 11.55 -9.32
C LYS A 226 -39.05 11.36 -8.96
N LYS A 227 -39.75 10.46 -9.63
CA LYS A 227 -41.19 10.19 -9.46
C LYS A 227 -41.46 8.77 -8.94
N LEU A 228 -40.42 8.06 -8.46
CA LEU A 228 -40.53 6.67 -8.01
C LEU A 228 -41.61 6.49 -6.94
N ALA A 229 -41.79 7.46 -6.04
CA ALA A 229 -42.82 7.47 -5.01
C ALA A 229 -44.26 7.38 -5.52
N PHE A 230 -44.50 7.86 -6.73
CA PHE A 230 -45.82 7.84 -7.35
C PHE A 230 -45.97 6.73 -8.39
N LEU A 231 -44.85 6.29 -8.98
CA LEU A 231 -44.85 5.36 -10.11
C LEU A 231 -44.70 3.90 -9.69
N CYS A 232 -44.04 3.61 -8.57
CA CYS A 232 -43.77 2.23 -8.15
C CYS A 232 -44.22 2.00 -6.71
N PRO A 233 -45.41 1.39 -6.48
CA PRO A 233 -45.95 1.19 -5.14
C PRO A 233 -45.27 0.05 -4.35
N GLY A 234 -44.24 -0.60 -4.92
CA GLY A 234 -43.60 -1.79 -4.36
C GLY A 234 -44.22 -3.10 -4.84
N TYR A 235 -43.42 -4.17 -4.79
CA TYR A 235 -43.80 -5.52 -5.21
C TYR A 235 -45.11 -6.01 -4.57
N ARG A 236 -45.27 -5.81 -3.24
CA ARG A 236 -46.46 -6.27 -2.50
C ARG A 236 -47.75 -5.52 -2.84
N SER A 237 -47.63 -4.33 -3.40
CA SER A 237 -48.75 -3.44 -3.70
C SER A 237 -49.01 -3.33 -5.22
N CYS A 238 -48.27 -4.06 -6.04
CA CYS A 238 -48.40 -4.07 -7.49
C CYS A 238 -49.49 -5.08 -7.89
N ASN A 239 -50.68 -4.58 -8.26
CA ASN A 239 -51.91 -5.37 -8.37
C ASN A 239 -52.10 -5.97 -9.79
N HIS A 240 -51.19 -6.81 -10.27
CA HIS A 240 -51.23 -7.44 -11.61
C HIS A 240 -50.85 -8.94 -11.57
N ASP A 241 -51.35 -9.73 -12.55
CA ASP A 241 -51.14 -11.19 -12.65
C ASP A 241 -49.65 -11.63 -12.71
N LYS A 242 -48.76 -10.75 -13.20
CA LYS A 242 -47.30 -10.93 -13.19
C LYS A 242 -46.61 -9.58 -12.97
N ASN A 243 -45.54 -9.56 -12.17
CA ASN A 243 -44.75 -8.36 -11.91
C ASN A 243 -43.26 -8.54 -12.25
N CYS A 244 -42.46 -7.50 -12.02
CA CYS A 244 -41.02 -7.47 -12.33
C CYS A 244 -40.17 -8.49 -11.57
N HIS A 245 -40.61 -9.03 -10.43
CA HIS A 245 -39.95 -10.15 -9.76
C HIS A 245 -40.31 -11.48 -10.43
N ASP A 246 -41.59 -11.70 -10.73
CA ASP A 246 -42.09 -12.97 -11.28
C ASP A 246 -41.49 -13.30 -12.65
N VAL A 247 -41.23 -12.26 -13.46
CA VAL A 247 -40.61 -12.40 -14.78
C VAL A 247 -39.08 -12.40 -14.73
N CYS A 248 -38.48 -12.09 -13.59
CA CYS A 248 -37.02 -12.11 -13.45
C CYS A 248 -36.56 -13.52 -13.05
N SER A 249 -36.35 -14.39 -14.04
CA SER A 249 -35.88 -15.77 -13.85
C SER A 249 -34.58 -15.90 -13.04
N ARG A 250 -33.77 -14.84 -13.00
CA ARG A 250 -32.50 -14.79 -12.25
C ARG A 250 -32.60 -14.07 -10.90
N GLU A 251 -33.79 -13.66 -10.48
CA GLU A 251 -34.01 -12.92 -9.22
C GLU A 251 -33.07 -11.71 -9.07
N ALA A 252 -32.85 -11.01 -10.18
CA ALA A 252 -31.95 -9.87 -10.26
C ALA A 252 -32.59 -8.57 -9.75
N ILE A 253 -33.91 -8.51 -9.58
CA ILE A 253 -34.63 -7.33 -9.12
C ILE A 253 -35.19 -7.61 -7.74
N SER A 254 -34.92 -6.73 -6.78
CA SER A 254 -35.49 -6.79 -5.45
C SER A 254 -35.99 -5.43 -4.99
N HIS A 255 -36.93 -5.42 -4.06
CA HIS A 255 -37.53 -4.21 -3.53
C HIS A 255 -37.45 -4.24 -2.01
N SER A 256 -36.99 -3.16 -1.40
CA SER A 256 -36.92 -2.95 0.04
C SER A 256 -37.72 -1.71 0.40
N TRP A 257 -38.57 -1.81 1.43
CA TRP A 257 -39.28 -0.71 2.07
C TRP A 257 -38.74 -0.52 3.49
#